data_AF-A0A7R9YIZ2-F1
#
_entry.id   AF-A0A7R9YIZ2-F1
#
_cell.length_a   1.000
_cell.length_b   1.000
_cell.length_c   1.000
_cell.angle_alpha   90.00
_cell.angle_beta   90.00
_cell.angle_gamma   90.00
#
_symmetry.space_group_name_H-M   'P 1'
#
loop_
_entity.id
_entity.type
_entity.pdbx_description
1 polymer ?
#
loop_
_entity_poly.entity_id
_entity_poly.type
_entity_poly.pdbx_seq_one_letter_code
_entity_poly.pdbx_strand_id
1 'polypeptide(L)'
;HAPPFPPAEIVAQGLMTQGEWDYVSAKALELFVFGQQVAKEHGMLLVDTKYEFGRHADGTIMICDEMHTPDSSRYWVAASYDERMAQGQEPENIDKEFLRLWFRERCDPYTADPLPEAPAELVTELASRYIQLYEVITGETFVFDDTDPTNLTAE
;
A
#
# COMPACT_ATOMS: atom_id res chain seq x y z
N HIS A 1 14.10 5.14 -5.81
CA HIS A 1 13.60 4.88 -4.44
C HIS A 1 13.94 6.06 -3.54
N ALA A 2 13.03 6.54 -2.70
CA ALA A 2 13.37 7.53 -1.67
C ALA A 2 14.21 6.86 -0.57
N PRO A 3 15.37 7.44 -0.18
CA PRO A 3 16.18 6.90 0.91
C PRO A 3 15.46 7.10 2.26
N PRO A 4 15.62 6.20 3.24
CA PRO A 4 15.13 6.43 4.58
C PRO A 4 15.77 7.70 5.15
N PHE A 5 14.94 8.62 5.62
CA PHE A 5 15.38 9.89 6.18
C PHE A 5 15.32 9.82 7.71
N PRO A 6 16.45 9.94 8.43
CA PRO A 6 16.42 9.96 9.88
C PRO A 6 15.57 11.13 10.40
N PRO A 7 14.74 10.91 11.45
CA PRO A 7 13.91 11.98 12.03
C PRO A 7 14.67 13.27 12.37
N ALA A 8 15.90 13.12 12.88
CA ALA A 8 16.75 14.26 13.22
C ALA A 8 17.13 15.12 12.00
N GLU A 9 17.25 14.50 10.82
CA GLU A 9 17.56 15.22 9.58
C GLU A 9 16.35 15.98 9.04
N ILE A 10 15.13 15.46 9.23
CA ILE A 10 13.88 16.13 8.82
C ILE A 10 13.76 17.48 9.53
N VAL A 11 14.02 17.50 10.84
CA VAL A 11 13.97 18.73 11.64
C VAL A 11 15.17 19.63 11.35
N ALA A 12 16.38 19.07 11.24
CA ALA A 12 17.60 19.85 10.97
C ALA A 12 17.56 20.56 9.60
N GLN A 13 16.90 19.96 8.60
CA GLN A 13 16.74 20.55 7.27
C GLN A 13 15.55 21.53 7.19
N GLY A 14 14.79 21.70 8.28
CA GLY A 14 13.63 22.60 8.33
C GLY A 14 12.43 22.12 7.51
N LEU A 15 12.37 20.82 7.17
CA LEU A 15 11.22 20.24 6.46
C LEU A 15 9.98 20.21 7.35
N MET A 16 10.19 19.97 8.65
CA MET A 16 9.18 20.07 9.71
C MET A 16 9.82 20.69 10.96
N THR A 17 9.02 21.37 11.77
CA THR A 17 9.40 21.67 13.16
C THR A 17 9.37 20.39 13.99
N GLN A 18 10.04 20.40 15.16
CA GLN A 18 10.00 19.25 16.07
C GLN A 18 8.56 18.89 16.47
N GLY A 19 7.73 19.88 16.79
CA GLY A 19 6.33 19.63 17.18
C GLY A 19 5.47 19.04 16.06
N GLU A 20 5.71 19.45 14.81
CA GLU A 20 5.02 18.86 13.65
C GLU A 20 5.45 17.41 13.42
N TRP A 21 6.76 17.13 13.51
CA TRP A 21 7.27 15.76 13.41
C TRP A 21 6.69 14.84 14.50
N ASP A 22 6.69 15.31 15.75
CA ASP A 22 6.16 14.55 16.88
C ASP A 22 4.67 14.23 16.66
N TYR A 23 3.90 15.23 16.21
CA TYR A 23 2.47 15.06 15.88
C TYR A 23 2.25 14.07 14.72
N VAL A 24 2.95 14.26 13.60
CA VAL A 24 2.80 13.41 12.39
C VAL A 24 3.18 11.97 12.70
N SER A 25 4.32 11.75 13.37
CA SER A 25 4.76 10.39 13.70
C SER A 25 3.79 9.69 14.65
N ALA A 26 3.27 10.40 15.66
CA ALA A 26 2.26 9.86 16.56
C ALA A 26 0.98 9.48 15.80
N LYS A 27 0.48 10.35 14.92
CA LYS A 27 -0.73 10.08 14.13
C LYS A 27 -0.54 8.94 13.14
N ALA A 28 0.60 8.84 12.47
CA ALA A 28 0.92 7.72 11.59
C ALA A 28 0.90 6.38 12.34
N LEU A 29 1.48 6.34 13.55
CA LEU A 29 1.48 5.13 14.39
C LEU A 29 0.08 4.78 14.92
N GLU A 30 -0.70 5.77 15.35
CA GLU A 30 -2.09 5.57 15.76
C GLU A 30 -2.94 4.97 14.63
N LEU A 31 -2.83 5.53 13.42
CA LEU A 31 -3.52 5.02 12.23
C LEU A 31 -3.04 3.61 11.86
N PHE A 32 -1.75 3.32 12.03
CA PHE A 32 -1.20 1.99 11.74
C PHE A 32 -1.70 0.94 12.73
N VAL A 33 -1.80 1.28 14.02
CA VAL A 33 -2.40 0.41 15.03
C VAL A 33 -3.87 0.15 14.73
N PHE A 34 -4.62 1.19 14.35
CA PHE A 34 -6.01 1.06 13.94
C PHE A 34 -6.15 0.14 12.71
N GLY A 35 -5.37 0.39 11.65
CA GLY A 35 -5.38 -0.43 10.44
C GLY A 35 -5.02 -1.89 10.69
N GLN A 36 -4.04 -2.16 11.56
CA GLN A 36 -3.70 -3.53 11.97
C GLN A 36 -4.86 -4.23 12.69
N GLN A 37 -5.58 -3.52 13.56
CA GLN A 37 -6.73 -4.09 14.27
C GLN A 37 -7.84 -4.45 13.29
N VAL A 38 -8.19 -3.54 12.37
CA VAL A 38 -9.20 -3.80 11.33
C VAL A 38 -8.75 -4.95 10.43
N ALA A 39 -7.54 -4.92 9.89
CA ALA A 39 -7.03 -6.00 9.04
C ALA A 39 -7.12 -7.36 9.73
N LYS A 40 -6.75 -7.43 11.01
CA LYS A 40 -6.78 -8.66 11.80
C LYS A 40 -8.19 -9.20 12.00
N GLU A 41 -9.17 -8.34 12.24
CA GLU A 41 -10.59 -8.73 12.34
C GLU A 41 -11.09 -9.41 11.06
N HIS A 42 -10.50 -9.06 9.93
CA HIS A 42 -10.82 -9.58 8.61
C HIS A 42 -9.84 -10.65 8.10
N GLY A 43 -9.04 -11.26 8.99
CA GLY A 43 -8.14 -12.37 8.62
C GLY A 43 -6.88 -11.96 7.86
N MET A 44 -6.52 -10.69 7.91
CA MET A 44 -5.34 -10.12 7.26
C MET A 44 -4.33 -9.57 8.28
N LEU A 45 -3.06 -9.49 7.89
CA LEU A 45 -1.99 -8.83 8.63
C LEU A 45 -1.53 -7.61 7.84
N LEU A 46 -1.76 -6.41 8.36
CA LEU A 46 -1.18 -5.17 7.82
C LEU A 46 0.27 -5.04 8.32
N VAL A 47 1.24 -5.22 7.43
CA VAL A 47 2.67 -5.35 7.79
C VAL A 47 3.37 -4.01 7.85
N ASP A 48 3.12 -3.18 6.84
CA ASP A 48 3.60 -1.82 6.73
C ASP A 48 2.67 -1.02 5.80
N THR A 49 2.76 0.31 5.91
CA THR A 49 1.98 1.23 5.10
C THR A 49 2.68 2.60 5.00
N LYS A 50 2.40 3.33 3.92
CA LYS A 50 2.84 4.70 3.68
C LYS A 50 1.66 5.65 3.93
N TYR A 51 1.90 6.70 4.72
CA TYR A 51 0.98 7.83 4.86
C TYR A 51 1.59 9.09 4.27
N GLU A 52 0.75 9.95 3.72
CA GLU A 52 1.13 11.30 3.34
C GLU A 52 0.34 12.32 4.17
N PHE A 53 1.04 13.37 4.63
CA PHE A 53 0.44 14.45 5.39
C PHE A 53 0.69 15.78 4.71
N GLY A 54 -0.36 16.56 4.55
CA GLY A 54 -0.32 17.93 4.06
C GLY A 54 -0.40 18.94 5.22
N ARG A 55 0.17 20.11 5.01
CA ARG A 55 0.02 21.27 5.92
C ARG A 55 -0.76 22.37 5.21
N HIS A 56 -1.90 22.75 5.77
CA HIS A 56 -2.69 23.89 5.32
C HIS A 56 -2.02 25.22 5.65
N ALA A 57 -2.48 26.29 5.01
CA ALA A 57 -1.95 27.65 5.18
C ALA A 57 -2.11 28.18 6.62
N ASP A 58 -3.08 27.68 7.38
CA ASP A 58 -3.30 28.01 8.78
C ASP A 58 -2.46 27.18 9.77
N GLY A 59 -1.63 26.26 9.25
CA GLY A 59 -0.79 25.35 10.05
C GLY A 59 -1.46 24.02 10.40
N THR A 60 -2.71 23.77 10.00
CA THR A 60 -3.38 22.50 10.24
C THR A 60 -2.73 21.37 9.44
N ILE A 61 -2.37 20.28 10.12
CA ILE A 61 -1.85 19.06 9.48
C ILE A 61 -2.99 18.09 9.24
N MET A 62 -3.10 17.60 8.00
CA MET A 62 -4.13 16.65 7.59
C MET A 62 -3.51 15.47 6.86
N ILE A 63 -4.10 14.29 7.02
CA ILE A 63 -3.79 13.16 6.15
C ILE A 63 -4.24 13.48 4.73
N CYS A 64 -3.47 13.02 3.76
CA CYS A 64 -3.71 13.18 2.32
C CYS A 64 -3.42 11.85 1.62
N ASP A 65 -3.64 11.82 0.31
CA ASP A 65 -3.45 10.64 -0.54
C ASP A 65 -4.37 9.47 -0.13
N GLU A 66 -4.09 8.28 -0.64
CA GLU A 66 -4.72 7.03 -0.24
C GLU A 66 -4.18 6.47 1.10
N MET A 67 -4.96 5.57 1.72
CA MET A 67 -4.60 4.93 2.97
C MET A 67 -5.06 3.47 2.96
N HIS A 68 -4.20 2.57 3.45
CA HIS A 68 -4.51 1.16 3.67
C HIS A 68 -4.94 0.38 2.42
N THR A 69 -4.55 0.85 1.24
CA THR A 69 -4.75 0.19 -0.07
C THR A 69 -3.61 -0.79 -0.38
N PRO A 70 -3.75 -1.70 -1.38
CA PRO A 70 -2.66 -2.56 -1.85
C PRO A 70 -1.43 -1.82 -2.39
N ASP A 71 -1.56 -0.53 -2.67
CA ASP A 71 -0.50 0.31 -3.26
C ASP A 71 0.38 0.92 -2.19
N SER A 72 -0.29 1.47 -1.19
CA SER A 72 0.31 2.10 -0.02
C SER A 72 0.76 1.10 1.03
N SER A 73 0.28 -0.15 0.99
CA SER A 73 0.37 -1.08 2.13
C SER A 73 0.66 -2.52 1.72
N ARG A 74 1.35 -3.26 2.61
CA ARG A 74 1.54 -4.71 2.48
C ARG A 74 0.59 -5.48 3.38
N TYR A 75 -0.11 -6.44 2.78
CA TYR A 75 -1.08 -7.29 3.47
C TYR A 75 -0.72 -8.76 3.29
N TRP A 76 -0.64 -9.48 4.41
CA TRP A 76 -0.47 -10.94 4.42
C TRP A 76 -1.73 -11.65 4.91
N VAL A 77 -1.93 -12.89 4.43
CA VAL A 77 -3.02 -13.75 4.87
C VAL A 77 -2.69 -14.31 6.25
N ALA A 78 -3.48 -13.95 7.27
CA ALA A 78 -3.17 -14.29 8.66
C ALA A 78 -3.20 -15.80 8.90
N ALA A 79 -4.13 -16.51 8.25
CA ALA A 79 -4.34 -17.94 8.46
C ALA A 79 -3.17 -18.82 8.01
N SER A 80 -2.39 -18.39 7.01
CA SER A 80 -1.26 -19.16 6.48
C SER A 80 0.10 -18.69 7.01
N TYR A 81 0.17 -17.54 7.68
CA TYR A 81 1.42 -16.91 8.10
C TYR A 81 2.31 -17.84 8.94
N ASP A 82 1.80 -18.36 10.06
CA ASP A 82 2.62 -19.16 10.99
C ASP A 82 3.15 -20.45 10.35
N GLU A 83 2.33 -21.12 9.52
CA GLU A 83 2.74 -22.32 8.80
C GLU A 83 3.84 -22.01 7.78
N ARG A 84 3.67 -20.96 6.97
CA ARG A 84 4.66 -20.57 5.96
C ARG A 84 5.98 -20.16 6.60
N MET A 85 5.94 -19.39 7.69
CA MET A 85 7.13 -19.01 8.44
C MET A 85 7.84 -20.21 9.04
N ALA A 86 7.11 -21.19 9.59
CA ALA A 86 7.69 -22.43 10.10
C ALA A 86 8.36 -23.28 9.01
N GLN A 87 7.89 -23.16 7.76
CA GLN A 87 8.45 -23.83 6.58
C GLN A 87 9.57 -23.01 5.90
N GLY A 88 9.90 -21.81 6.39
CA GLY A 88 10.86 -20.91 5.76
C GLY A 88 10.40 -20.37 4.40
N GLN A 89 9.09 -20.29 4.19
CA GLN A 89 8.47 -19.77 2.97
C GLN A 89 8.11 -18.29 3.12
N GLU A 90 8.04 -17.59 2.00
CA GLU A 90 7.49 -16.23 1.95
C GLU A 90 6.03 -16.22 2.42
N PRO A 91 5.62 -15.19 3.18
CA PRO A 91 4.21 -14.99 3.53
C PRO A 91 3.32 -14.90 2.30
N GLU A 92 2.13 -15.47 2.40
CA GLU A 92 1.11 -15.28 1.39
C GLU A 92 0.61 -13.83 1.45
N ASN A 93 0.67 -13.13 0.32
CA ASN A 93 0.36 -11.71 0.20
C ASN A 93 -0.70 -11.42 -0.87
N ILE A 94 -1.43 -10.33 -0.69
CA ILE A 94 -2.45 -9.83 -1.64
C ILE A 94 -1.97 -8.52 -2.31
N ASP A 95 -0.72 -8.10 -2.06
CA ASP A 95 -0.17 -6.85 -2.57
C ASP A 95 0.46 -6.98 -3.97
N LYS A 96 1.05 -5.86 -4.44
CA LYS A 96 1.66 -5.71 -5.78
C LYS A 96 3.02 -6.39 -5.97
N GLU A 97 3.56 -7.11 -4.99
CA GLU A 97 4.94 -7.60 -5.11
C GLU A 97 5.14 -8.57 -6.28
N PHE A 98 4.14 -9.40 -6.62
CA PHE A 98 4.21 -10.30 -7.78
C PHE A 98 4.39 -9.53 -9.11
N LEU A 99 3.70 -8.40 -9.27
CA LEU A 99 3.84 -7.51 -10.44
C LEU A 99 5.25 -6.91 -10.48
N ARG A 100 5.75 -6.44 -9.33
CA ARG A 100 7.09 -5.86 -9.22
C ARG A 100 8.18 -6.88 -9.55
N LEU A 101 8.03 -8.12 -9.08
CA LEU A 101 8.95 -9.21 -9.39
C LEU A 101 8.93 -9.54 -10.89
N TRP A 102 7.74 -9.63 -11.50
CA TRP A 102 7.61 -9.89 -12.93
C TRP A 102 8.38 -8.87 -13.79
N PHE A 103 8.28 -7.57 -13.47
CA PHE A 103 9.04 -6.52 -14.15
C PHE A 103 10.54 -6.63 -13.84
N ARG A 104 10.93 -6.80 -12.57
CA ARG A 104 12.33 -6.86 -12.14
C ARG A 104 13.11 -7.99 -12.81
N GLU A 105 12.45 -9.10 -13.13
CA GLU A 105 13.04 -10.22 -13.87
C GLU A 105 13.31 -9.89 -15.36
N ARG A 106 12.65 -8.87 -15.91
CA ARG A 106 12.65 -8.55 -17.35
C ARG A 106 13.36 -7.25 -17.68
N CYS A 107 13.27 -6.26 -16.79
CA CYS A 107 13.86 -4.94 -16.98
C CYS A 107 14.04 -4.20 -15.65
N ASP A 108 14.76 -3.08 -15.68
CA ASP A 108 14.64 -2.06 -14.64
C ASP A 108 13.40 -1.20 -14.95
N PRO A 109 12.29 -1.33 -14.19
CA PRO A 109 11.05 -0.62 -14.48
C PRO A 109 11.14 0.89 -14.31
N TYR A 110 12.22 1.41 -13.71
CA TYR A 110 12.42 2.85 -13.50
C TYR A 110 13.19 3.52 -14.64
N THR A 111 13.87 2.74 -15.49
CA THR A 111 14.71 3.28 -16.56
C THR A 111 14.44 2.66 -17.93
N ALA A 112 13.68 1.56 -18.00
CA ALA A 112 13.35 0.92 -19.25
C ALA A 112 12.38 1.76 -20.08
N ASP A 113 12.70 1.91 -21.37
CA ASP A 113 11.85 2.57 -22.36
C ASP A 113 12.03 1.87 -23.73
N PRO A 114 11.00 1.19 -24.28
CA PRO A 114 9.68 1.00 -23.68
C PRO A 114 9.72 -0.01 -22.51
N LEU A 115 8.73 0.10 -21.61
CA LEU A 115 8.45 -0.95 -20.63
C LEU A 115 7.89 -2.19 -21.33
N PRO A 116 8.26 -3.41 -20.89
CA PRO A 116 7.62 -4.63 -21.36
C PRO A 116 6.11 -4.60 -21.10
N GLU A 117 5.32 -5.05 -22.06
CA GLU A 117 3.87 -5.17 -21.90
C GLU A 117 3.54 -6.31 -20.93
N ALA A 118 2.73 -6.01 -19.92
CA ALA A 118 2.30 -7.00 -18.94
C ALA A 118 1.29 -7.98 -19.58
N PRO A 119 1.45 -9.30 -19.41
CA PRO A 119 0.49 -10.29 -19.89
C PRO A 119 -0.90 -10.03 -19.30
N ALA A 120 -1.95 -10.31 -20.08
CA ALA A 120 -3.32 -10.12 -19.64
C ALA A 120 -3.64 -10.88 -18.34
N GLU A 121 -3.05 -12.05 -18.13
CA GLU A 121 -3.21 -12.84 -16.91
C GLU A 121 -2.61 -12.13 -15.69
N LEU A 122 -1.49 -11.42 -15.87
CA LEU A 122 -0.84 -10.66 -14.80
C LEU A 122 -1.70 -9.45 -14.40
N VAL A 123 -2.28 -8.77 -15.38
CA VAL A 123 -3.22 -7.65 -15.18
C VAL A 123 -4.52 -8.15 -14.50
N THR A 124 -5.05 -9.28 -14.95
CA THR A 124 -6.25 -9.90 -14.36
C THR A 124 -6.01 -10.33 -12.92
N GLU A 125 -4.88 -10.98 -12.64
CA GLU A 125 -4.47 -11.35 -11.28
C GLU A 125 -4.37 -10.12 -10.39
N LEU A 126 -3.76 -9.04 -10.88
CA LEU A 126 -3.68 -7.77 -10.16
C LEU A 126 -5.06 -7.29 -9.76
N ALA A 127 -5.97 -7.11 -10.73
CA ALA A 127 -7.33 -6.65 -10.48
C ALA A 127 -8.07 -7.55 -9.47
N SER A 128 -7.92 -8.87 -9.60
CA SER A 128 -8.56 -9.83 -8.69
C SER A 128 -8.10 -9.68 -7.25
N ARG A 129 -6.82 -9.39 -7.00
CA ARG A 129 -6.27 -9.16 -5.66
C ARG A 129 -6.78 -7.87 -5.03
N TYR A 130 -6.93 -6.81 -5.81
CA TYR A 130 -7.54 -5.57 -5.32
C TYR A 130 -8.98 -5.78 -4.89
N ILE A 131 -9.76 -6.45 -5.75
CA ILE A 131 -11.15 -6.81 -5.45
C ILE A 131 -11.19 -7.65 -4.19
N GLN A 132 -10.39 -8.72 -4.12
CA GLN A 132 -10.32 -9.59 -2.95
C GLN A 132 -10.01 -8.81 -1.67
N LEU A 133 -9.00 -7.93 -1.66
CA LEU A 133 -8.68 -7.16 -0.46
C LEU A 133 -9.82 -6.19 -0.09
N TYR A 134 -10.40 -5.49 -1.07
CA TYR A 134 -11.55 -4.61 -0.83
C TYR A 134 -12.69 -5.38 -0.18
N GLU A 135 -13.08 -6.53 -0.74
CA GLU A 135 -14.18 -7.33 -0.24
C GLU A 135 -13.89 -7.93 1.15
N VAL A 136 -12.65 -8.38 1.37
CA VAL A 136 -12.23 -8.92 2.67
C VAL A 136 -12.27 -7.84 3.75
N ILE A 137 -11.67 -6.67 3.50
CA ILE A 137 -11.52 -5.61 4.50
C ILE A 137 -12.83 -4.86 4.76
N THR A 138 -13.63 -4.60 3.73
CA THR A 138 -14.90 -3.87 3.88
C THR A 138 -16.08 -4.78 4.24
N GLY A 139 -15.99 -6.06 3.88
CA GLY A 139 -17.12 -6.99 3.94
C GLY A 139 -18.19 -6.74 2.87
N GLU A 140 -17.94 -5.83 1.93
CA GLU A 140 -18.84 -5.49 0.83
C GLU A 140 -18.45 -6.27 -0.43
N THR A 141 -19.41 -6.57 -1.31
CA THR A 141 -19.10 -7.13 -2.64
C THR A 141 -18.68 -6.01 -3.57
N PHE A 142 -17.58 -6.20 -4.29
CA PHE A 142 -17.17 -5.24 -5.31
C PHE A 142 -18.15 -5.27 -6.47
N VAL A 143 -18.66 -4.10 -6.85
CA VAL A 143 -19.53 -3.94 -8.02
C VAL A 143 -18.80 -3.06 -9.02
N PHE A 144 -18.53 -3.64 -10.19
CA PHE A 144 -17.98 -2.88 -11.29
C PHE A 144 -19.07 -1.99 -11.88
N ASP A 145 -18.84 -0.67 -11.91
CA ASP A 145 -19.74 0.29 -12.55
C ASP A 145 -19.37 0.39 -14.04
N ASP A 146 -20.13 -0.30 -14.88
CA ASP A 146 -20.01 -0.29 -16.33
C ASP A 146 -20.62 0.95 -16.99
N THR A 147 -21.23 1.84 -16.19
CA THR A 147 -21.82 3.09 -16.66
C THR A 147 -20.88 4.29 -16.54
N ASP A 148 -19.79 4.15 -15.77
CA ASP A 148 -18.74 5.17 -15.70
C ASP A 148 -17.84 5.07 -16.95
N PRO A 149 -17.81 6.11 -17.82
CA PRO A 149 -17.01 6.09 -19.03
C PRO A 149 -15.50 6.01 -18.76
N THR A 150 -15.04 6.28 -17.53
CA THR A 150 -13.63 6.11 -17.13
C THR A 150 -13.24 4.67 -16.82
N ASN A 151 -14.22 3.79 -16.52
CA ASN A 151 -14.00 2.36 -16.29
C ASN A 151 -13.93 1.54 -17.60
N LEU A 152 -14.33 2.12 -18.73
CA LEU A 152 -14.43 1.45 -20.03
C LEU A 152 -13.17 1.60 -20.92
N THR A 153 -12.16 2.36 -20.49
CA THR A 153 -10.95 2.60 -21.30
C THR A 153 -9.79 1.70 -20.86
N ALA A 154 -9.86 0.43 -21.23
CA ALA A 154 -8.72 -0.48 -21.27
C ALA A 154 -8.78 -1.27 -22.59
N GLU A 155 -8.58 -0.58 -23.71
CA GLU A 155 -8.24 -1.16 -25.02
C GLU A 155 -6.78 -0.83 -25.37
#